data_AF-A0A1Y0H0E1-F1
#
_entry.id   AF-A0A1Y0H0E1-F1
#
_cell.length_a   1.000
_cell.length_b   1.000
_cell.length_c   1.000
_cell.angle_alpha   90.00
_cell.angle_beta   90.00
_cell.angle_gamma   90.00
#
_symmetry.space_group_name_H-M   'P 1'
#
loop_
_entity.id
_entity.type
_entity.pdbx_description
1 polymer ?
#
loop_
_entity_poly.entity_id
_entity_poly.type
_entity_poly.pdbx_seq_one_letter_code
_entity_poly.pdbx_strand_id
1 'polypeptide(L)'
;MVFRTLILKSAGLPGVERLVRSSRLFRPMVGRFIAGEGLKESISTAEGLAREGFFVSLDLLGENVATLEEAEAGTQAYLNLLDGIAKSEHKDAINISIKLTALGLDQDLELAEANYRRLLEKAVGAETFIRADMEGRLILR
;
A
#
# COMPACT_ATOMS: atom_id res chain seq x y z
N MET A 1 22.75 -12.83 10.95
CA MET A 1 21.82 -12.60 12.09
C MET A 1 22.07 -11.28 12.83
N VAL A 2 23.32 -10.95 13.23
CA VAL A 2 23.62 -9.72 14.01
C VAL A 2 23.26 -8.42 13.28
N PHE A 3 23.58 -8.31 11.98
CA PHE A 3 23.32 -7.10 11.18
C PHE A 3 21.82 -6.72 11.11
N ARG A 4 20.94 -7.70 10.85
CA ARG A 4 19.48 -7.50 10.84
C ARG A 4 18.98 -6.94 12.16
N THR A 5 19.41 -7.54 13.27
CA THR A 5 18.97 -7.13 14.61
C THR A 5 19.45 -5.72 14.94
N LEU A 6 20.66 -5.34 14.55
CA LEU A 6 21.17 -3.98 14.75
C LEU A 6 20.34 -2.96 13.97
N ILE A 7 20.05 -3.23 12.68
CA ILE A 7 19.22 -2.34 11.86
C ILE A 7 17.84 -2.17 12.50
N LEU A 8 17.15 -3.26 12.82
CA LEU A 8 15.80 -3.19 13.39
C LEU A 8 15.77 -2.44 14.72
N LYS A 9 16.76 -2.69 15.60
CA LYS A 9 16.87 -1.96 16.86
C LYS A 9 17.11 -0.47 16.64
N SER A 10 17.98 -0.11 15.70
CA SER A 10 18.25 1.30 15.39
C SER A 10 17.06 2.01 14.75
N ALA A 11 16.30 1.34 13.88
CA ALA A 11 15.14 1.90 13.20
C ALA A 11 13.98 2.17 14.16
N GLY A 12 13.83 1.35 15.22
CA GLY A 12 12.82 1.54 16.27
C GLY A 12 13.14 2.64 17.29
N LEU A 13 14.32 3.29 17.21
CA LEU A 13 14.66 4.40 18.11
C LEU A 13 13.98 5.69 17.63
N PRO A 14 13.14 6.36 18.45
CA PRO A 14 12.38 7.55 18.02
C PRO A 14 13.26 8.71 17.51
N GLY A 15 14.48 8.84 18.04
CA GLY A 15 15.45 9.85 17.60
C GLY A 15 16.00 9.59 16.19
N VAL A 16 16.21 8.31 15.85
CA VAL A 16 16.66 7.89 14.52
C VAL A 16 15.53 8.07 13.52
N GLU A 17 14.32 7.60 13.86
CA GLU A 17 13.15 7.77 13.00
C GLU A 17 12.90 9.25 12.69
N ARG A 18 12.88 10.10 13.72
CA ARG A 18 12.68 11.55 13.55
C ARG A 18 13.78 12.17 12.68
N LEU A 19 15.04 11.79 12.88
CA LEU A 19 16.15 12.27 12.07
C LEU A 19 15.99 11.89 10.59
N VAL A 20 15.62 10.63 10.31
CA VAL A 20 15.40 10.15 8.93
C VAL A 20 14.23 10.88 8.26
N ARG A 21 13.09 11.03 8.96
CA ARG A 21 11.90 11.71 8.42
C ARG A 21 12.10 13.22 8.21
N SER A 22 12.78 13.89 9.14
CA SER A 22 12.94 15.36 9.12
C SER A 22 14.13 15.85 8.28
N SER A 23 15.10 14.97 7.99
CA SER A 23 16.31 15.38 7.29
C SER A 23 16.15 15.29 5.77
N ARG A 24 16.45 16.40 5.11
CA ARG A 24 16.53 16.48 3.64
C ARG A 24 17.62 15.56 3.05
N LEU A 25 18.60 15.17 3.85
CA LEU A 25 19.69 14.28 3.43
C LEU A 25 19.17 12.86 3.13
N PHE A 26 18.20 12.37 3.91
CA PHE A 26 17.66 11.01 3.75
C PHE A 26 16.47 10.94 2.81
N ARG A 27 15.87 12.08 2.44
CA ARG A 27 14.69 12.15 1.58
C ARG A 27 14.86 11.47 0.21
N PRO A 28 15.97 11.65 -0.53
CA PRO A 28 16.19 10.94 -1.81
C PRO A 28 16.34 9.43 -1.63
N MET A 29 16.89 8.99 -0.49
CA MET A 29 17.04 7.58 -0.18
C MET A 29 15.69 6.92 0.08
N VAL A 30 14.79 7.59 0.81
CA VAL A 30 13.42 7.11 1.06
C VAL A 30 12.59 7.14 -0.22
N GLY A 31 12.66 8.22 -1.00
CA GLY A 31 11.89 8.39 -2.25
C GLY A 31 12.26 7.37 -3.34
N ARG A 32 13.38 6.66 -3.21
CA ARG A 32 13.73 5.54 -4.09
C ARG A 32 12.86 4.29 -3.84
N PHE A 33 12.28 4.17 -2.64
CA PHE A 33 11.50 3.00 -2.23
C PHE A 33 10.03 3.34 -1.95
N ILE A 34 9.71 4.59 -1.61
CA ILE A 34 8.37 5.05 -1.26
C ILE A 34 7.89 6.06 -2.30
N ALA A 35 6.75 5.78 -2.94
CA ALA A 35 6.19 6.63 -3.98
C ALA A 35 5.63 7.97 -3.47
N GLY A 36 5.24 8.03 -2.19
CA GLY A 36 4.70 9.20 -1.52
C GLY A 36 4.04 8.84 -0.19
N GLU A 37 3.70 9.83 0.63
CA GLU A 37 2.96 9.60 1.89
C GLU A 37 1.45 9.80 1.73
N GLY A 38 1.00 10.20 0.54
CA GLY A 38 -0.41 10.42 0.24
C GLY A 38 -0.81 10.00 -1.17
N LEU A 39 -2.12 9.95 -1.39
CA LEU A 39 -2.74 9.52 -2.64
C LEU A 39 -2.20 10.30 -3.85
N LYS A 40 -2.20 11.63 -3.78
CA LYS A 40 -1.78 12.50 -4.89
C LYS A 40 -0.31 12.30 -5.27
N GLU A 41 0.57 12.20 -4.28
CA GLU A 41 2.00 11.98 -4.52
C GLU A 41 2.24 10.60 -5.13
N SER A 42 1.59 9.57 -4.60
CA SER A 42 1.74 8.19 -5.07
C SER A 42 1.30 8.02 -6.52
N ILE A 43 0.16 8.62 -6.90
CA ILE A 43 -0.31 8.63 -8.30
C ILE A 43 0.65 9.41 -9.19
N SER A 44 1.07 10.61 -8.77
CA SER A 44 2.01 11.41 -9.56
C SER A 44 3.34 10.69 -9.82
N THR A 45 3.84 9.93 -8.84
CA THR A 45 5.02 9.08 -9.00
C THR A 45 4.75 7.92 -9.96
N ALA A 46 3.60 7.24 -9.86
CA ALA A 46 3.22 6.18 -10.77
C ALA A 46 3.07 6.67 -12.23
N GLU A 47 2.45 7.83 -12.42
CA GLU A 47 2.33 8.49 -13.73
C GLU A 47 3.70 8.87 -14.31
N GLY A 48 4.64 9.32 -13.46
CA GLY A 48 6.02 9.55 -13.85
C GLY A 48 6.66 8.31 -14.46
N LEU A 49 6.60 7.18 -13.76
CA LEU A 49 7.14 5.91 -14.22
C LEU A 49 6.39 5.37 -15.44
N ALA A 50 5.07 5.54 -15.51
CA ALA A 50 4.27 5.13 -16.66
C ALA A 50 4.65 5.91 -17.93
N ARG A 51 4.94 7.22 -17.81
CA ARG A 51 5.47 8.02 -18.94
C ARG A 51 6.83 7.56 -19.43
N GLU A 52 7.63 6.95 -18.56
CA GLU A 52 8.91 6.32 -18.91
C GLU A 52 8.73 4.93 -19.56
N GLY A 53 7.50 4.43 -19.66
CA GLY A 53 7.16 3.15 -20.29
C GLY A 53 7.09 1.96 -19.33
N PHE A 54 7.09 2.20 -18.01
CA PHE A 54 6.94 1.13 -17.02
C PHE A 54 5.48 0.84 -16.69
N PHE A 55 5.17 -0.44 -16.47
CA PHE A 55 3.95 -0.83 -15.76
C PHE A 55 4.19 -0.74 -14.26
N VAL A 56 3.25 -0.11 -13.54
CA VAL A 56 3.38 0.21 -12.13
C VAL A 56 2.33 -0.55 -11.32
N SER A 57 2.75 -1.09 -10.18
CA SER A 57 1.86 -1.61 -9.15
C SER A 57 2.01 -0.77 -7.90
N LEU A 58 0.95 -0.11 -7.47
CA LEU A 58 0.92 0.61 -6.20
C LEU A 58 0.57 -0.36 -5.06
N ASP A 59 1.40 -0.38 -4.02
CA ASP A 59 1.19 -1.13 -2.79
C ASP A 59 0.98 -0.12 -1.65
N LEU A 60 -0.19 -0.17 -1.02
CA LEU A 60 -0.48 0.69 0.12
C LEU A 60 0.24 0.11 1.35
N LEU A 61 1.13 0.91 1.95
CA LEU A 61 1.87 0.48 3.13
C LEU A 61 1.01 0.63 4.39
N GLY A 62 0.80 -0.50 5.05
CA GLY A 62 -0.02 -0.64 6.26
C GLY A 62 -0.45 -2.09 6.36
N GLU A 63 0.36 -2.90 7.05
CA GLU A 63 0.09 -4.34 7.22
C GLU A 63 -0.60 -4.60 8.55
N ASN A 64 -1.44 -5.65 8.59
CA ASN A 64 -2.11 -6.20 9.76
C ASN A 64 -2.94 -5.18 10.53
N VAL A 65 -4.16 -4.95 10.02
CA VAL A 65 -5.20 -4.27 10.79
C VAL A 65 -5.52 -5.11 12.03
N ALA A 66 -5.66 -4.46 13.18
CA ALA A 66 -5.98 -5.10 14.45
C ALA A 66 -7.49 -5.09 14.73
N THR A 67 -8.24 -4.20 14.07
CA THR A 67 -9.68 -4.03 14.27
C THR A 67 -10.45 -3.98 12.95
N LEU A 68 -11.76 -4.20 13.03
CA LEU A 68 -12.65 -4.12 11.86
C LEU A 68 -12.73 -2.67 11.33
N GLU A 69 -12.62 -1.68 12.21
CA GLU A 69 -12.60 -0.26 11.83
C GLU A 69 -11.33 0.08 11.03
N GLU A 70 -10.18 -0.47 11.43
CA GLU A 70 -8.93 -0.34 10.68
C GLU A 70 -9.01 -1.03 9.32
N ALA A 71 -9.64 -2.20 9.23
CA ALA A 71 -9.92 -2.90 7.98
C ALA A 71 -10.80 -2.08 7.03
N GLU A 72 -11.86 -1.44 7.54
CA GLU A 72 -12.71 -0.55 6.76
C GLU A 72 -11.94 0.69 6.30
N ALA A 73 -11.11 1.29 7.16
CA ALA A 73 -10.27 2.42 6.81
C ALA A 73 -9.26 2.06 5.70
N GLY A 74 -8.63 0.87 5.78
CA GLY A 74 -7.76 0.34 4.75
C GLY A 74 -8.50 0.12 3.43
N THR A 75 -9.69 -0.47 3.47
CA THR A 75 -10.57 -0.65 2.31
C THR A 75 -10.92 0.70 1.66
N GLN A 76 -11.27 1.70 2.46
CA GLN A 76 -11.57 3.05 1.96
C GLN A 76 -10.35 3.72 1.32
N ALA A 77 -9.14 3.48 1.84
CA ALA A 77 -7.91 3.97 1.24
C ALA A 77 -7.67 3.34 -0.15
N TYR A 78 -7.90 2.04 -0.30
CA TYR A 78 -7.85 1.38 -1.62
C TYR A 78 -8.93 1.88 -2.58
N LEU A 79 -10.16 2.12 -2.12
CA LEU A 79 -11.22 2.70 -2.95
C LEU A 79 -10.82 4.09 -3.47
N ASN A 80 -10.28 4.94 -2.59
CA ASN A 80 -9.78 6.26 -2.97
C ASN A 80 -8.61 6.17 -3.97
N LEU A 81 -7.75 5.16 -3.82
CA LEU A 81 -6.65 4.89 -4.74
C LEU A 81 -7.16 4.51 -6.13
N LEU A 82 -8.11 3.58 -6.21
CA LEU A 82 -8.76 3.19 -7.47
C LEU A 82 -9.45 4.39 -8.14
N ASP A 83 -10.13 5.25 -7.36
CA ASP A 83 -10.72 6.50 -7.86
C ASP A 83 -9.69 7.47 -8.42
N GLY A 84 -8.51 7.52 -7.83
CA GLY A 84 -7.42 8.35 -8.31
C GLY A 84 -6.80 7.79 -9.59
N ILE A 85 -6.58 6.47 -9.66
CA ILE A 85 -6.07 5.80 -10.86
C ILE A 85 -7.04 5.97 -12.04
N ALA A 86 -8.35 5.82 -11.81
CA ALA A 86 -9.36 5.97 -12.85
C ALA A 86 -9.37 7.36 -13.52
N LYS A 87 -8.85 8.39 -12.84
CA LYS A 87 -8.73 9.77 -13.35
C LYS A 87 -7.40 10.05 -14.05
N SER A 88 -6.48 9.09 -14.04
CA SER A 88 -5.17 9.21 -14.67
C SER A 88 -5.26 8.86 -16.16
N GLU A 89 -4.58 9.65 -17.00
CA GLU A 89 -4.36 9.33 -18.42
C GLU A 89 -3.48 8.08 -18.60
N HIS A 90 -2.82 7.62 -17.53
CA HIS A 90 -1.95 6.44 -17.52
C HIS A 90 -2.59 5.24 -16.82
N LYS A 91 -3.90 5.25 -16.59
CA LYS A 91 -4.61 4.19 -15.84
C LYS A 91 -4.30 2.77 -16.33
N ASP A 92 -4.15 2.57 -17.64
CA ASP A 92 -3.89 1.24 -18.23
C ASP A 92 -2.51 0.66 -17.84
N ALA A 93 -1.58 1.52 -17.41
CA ALA A 93 -0.25 1.13 -16.98
C ALA A 93 -0.13 1.00 -15.45
N ILE A 94 -1.16 1.35 -14.69
CA ILE A 94 -1.12 1.44 -13.22
C ILE A 94 -2.16 0.48 -12.62
N ASN A 95 -1.69 -0.46 -11.80
CA ASN A 95 -2.53 -1.37 -11.03
C ASN A 95 -2.22 -1.30 -9.53
N ILE A 96 -2.95 -2.07 -8.72
CA ILE A 96 -2.71 -2.15 -7.27
C ILE A 96 -2.43 -3.58 -6.82
N SER A 97 -1.59 -3.69 -5.79
CA SER A 97 -1.39 -4.90 -4.99
C SER A 97 -2.10 -4.73 -3.64
N ILE A 98 -2.78 -5.78 -3.21
CA ILE A 98 -3.58 -5.80 -1.97
C ILE A 98 -3.23 -7.03 -1.17
N LYS A 99 -3.05 -6.82 0.14
CA LYS A 99 -2.98 -7.87 1.15
C LYS A 99 -4.36 -8.04 1.78
N LEU A 100 -4.87 -9.27 1.86
CA LEU A 100 -6.20 -9.53 2.40
C LEU A 100 -6.26 -9.32 3.91
N THR A 101 -5.13 -9.46 4.61
CA THR A 101 -5.03 -9.06 6.04
C THR A 101 -5.33 -7.57 6.24
N ALA A 102 -4.99 -6.70 5.28
CA ALA A 102 -5.35 -5.28 5.34
C ALA A 102 -6.86 -5.04 5.15
N LEU A 103 -7.60 -6.03 4.63
CA LEU A 103 -9.06 -5.99 4.48
C LEU A 103 -9.79 -6.67 5.64
N GLY A 104 -9.07 -7.18 6.64
CA GLY A 104 -9.64 -7.80 7.82
C GLY A 104 -9.61 -9.34 7.83
N LEU A 105 -8.84 -9.99 6.96
CA LEU A 105 -8.82 -11.46 6.84
C LEU A 105 -8.51 -12.17 8.17
N ASP A 106 -7.67 -11.57 9.01
CA ASP A 106 -7.28 -12.14 10.32
C ASP A 106 -8.36 -11.91 11.40
N GLN A 107 -9.33 -11.03 11.16
CA GLN A 107 -10.38 -10.65 12.10
C GLN A 107 -11.72 -11.30 11.76
N ASP A 108 -12.13 -11.19 10.50
CA ASP A 108 -13.42 -11.68 10.01
C ASP A 108 -13.35 -11.96 8.50
N LEU A 109 -13.53 -13.23 8.13
CA LEU A 109 -13.48 -13.68 6.74
C LEU A 109 -14.61 -13.10 5.89
N GLU A 110 -15.82 -13.00 6.43
CA GLU A 110 -16.98 -12.48 5.69
C GLU A 110 -16.81 -10.98 5.43
N LEU A 111 -16.29 -10.23 6.41
CA LEU A 111 -15.94 -8.82 6.22
C LEU A 111 -14.85 -8.65 5.17
N ALA A 112 -13.78 -9.44 5.25
CA ALA A 112 -12.67 -9.37 4.29
C ALA A 112 -13.14 -9.68 2.86
N GLU A 113 -14.01 -10.68 2.69
CA GLU A 113 -14.62 -10.99 1.41
C GLU A 113 -15.50 -9.83 0.92
N ALA A 114 -16.36 -9.27 1.77
CA ALA A 114 -17.23 -8.15 1.41
C ALA A 114 -16.41 -6.92 0.99
N ASN A 115 -15.35 -6.60 1.73
CA ASN A 115 -14.42 -5.53 1.40
C ASN A 115 -13.71 -5.78 0.08
N TYR A 116 -13.20 -6.99 -0.14
CA TYR A 116 -12.55 -7.34 -1.39
C TYR A 116 -13.51 -7.24 -2.59
N ARG A 117 -14.76 -7.69 -2.45
CA ARG A 117 -15.79 -7.54 -3.49
C ARG A 117 -16.05 -6.08 -3.86
N ARG A 118 -16.16 -5.19 -2.86
CA ARG A 118 -16.30 -3.73 -3.08
C ARG A 118 -15.14 -3.17 -3.91
N LEU A 119 -13.90 -3.62 -3.64
CA LEU A 119 -12.73 -3.20 -4.41
C LEU A 119 -12.76 -3.73 -5.85
N LEU A 120 -13.17 -4.98 -6.06
CA LEU A 120 -13.31 -5.56 -7.39
C LEU A 120 -14.39 -4.84 -8.22
N GLU A 121 -15.55 -4.54 -7.63
CA GLU A 121 -16.60 -3.76 -8.30
C GLU A 121 -16.10 -2.38 -8.73
N LYS A 122 -15.33 -1.72 -7.87
CA LYS A 122 -14.70 -0.44 -8.17
C LYS A 122 -13.66 -0.56 -9.29
N ALA A 123 -12.84 -1.61 -9.26
CA ALA A 123 -11.79 -1.85 -10.24
C ALA A 123 -12.34 -2.11 -11.65
N VAL A 124 -13.52 -2.74 -11.78
CA VAL A 124 -14.21 -2.87 -13.07
C VAL A 124 -14.51 -1.49 -13.66
N GLY A 125 -15.07 -0.57 -12.86
CA GLY A 125 -15.35 0.80 -13.31
C GLY A 125 -14.10 1.62 -13.62
N ALA A 126 -12.98 1.31 -12.96
CA ALA A 126 -11.67 1.91 -13.22
C ALA A 126 -10.88 1.23 -14.35
N GLU A 127 -11.41 0.14 -14.93
CA GLU A 127 -10.71 -0.72 -15.90
C GLU A 127 -9.30 -1.13 -15.43
N THR A 128 -9.16 -1.36 -14.12
CA THR A 128 -7.87 -1.58 -13.46
C THR A 128 -7.76 -3.02 -12.93
N PHE A 129 -6.54 -3.57 -12.92
CA PHE A 129 -6.25 -4.86 -12.33
C PHE A 129 -5.98 -4.74 -10.81
N ILE A 130 -6.49 -5.70 -10.03
CA ILE A 130 -6.14 -5.89 -8.63
C ILE A 130 -5.36 -7.19 -8.49
N ARG A 131 -4.15 -7.11 -7.93
CA ARG A 131 -3.38 -8.27 -7.49
C ARG A 131 -3.65 -8.54 -6.03
N ALA A 132 -4.15 -9.74 -5.72
CA ALA A 132 -4.10 -10.25 -4.36
C ALA A 132 -2.70 -10.83 -4.11
N ASP A 133 -1.96 -10.23 -3.19
CA ASP A 133 -0.65 -10.72 -2.77
C ASP A 133 -0.83 -11.98 -1.91
N MET A 134 0.04 -12.97 -2.12
CA MET A 134 0.05 -14.16 -1.26
C MET A 134 0.80 -13.84 0.03
N GLU A 135 0.13 -14.05 1.16
CA GLU A 135 0.66 -13.71 2.48
C GLU A 135 1.21 -14.94 3.22
N GLY A 136 1.91 -14.66 4.32
CA GLY A 136 2.39 -15.70 5.21
C GLY A 136 1.25 -16.48 5.86
N ARG A 137 1.60 -17.62 6.47
CA ARG A 137 0.60 -18.46 7.15
C ARG A 137 0.18 -17.80 8.45
N LEU A 138 -1.13 -17.68 8.68
CA LEU A 138 -1.73 -17.47 10.00
C LEU A 138 -1.14 -18.51 10.97
N ILE A 139 -0.37 -18.07 11.97
CA ILE A 139 -0.17 -18.90 13.16
C ILE A 139 -1.50 -18.81 13.91
N LEU A 140 -2.43 -19.72 13.58
CA LEU A 140 -3.58 -20.00 14.44
C LEU A 140 -3.04 -20.18 15.86
N ARG A 141 -3.33 -19.23 16.73
CA ARG A 141 -3.09 -19.32 18.17
C ARG A 141 -4.27 -20.00 18.83
#